data_AF-A0A377PPW9-F1
#
_entry.id   AF-A0A377PPW9-F1
#
_cell.length_a   1.000
_cell.length_b   1.000
_cell.length_c   1.000
_cell.angle_alpha   90.00
_cell.angle_beta   90.00
_cell.angle_gamma   90.00
#
_symmetry.space_group_name_H-M   'P 1'
#
loop_
_entity.id
_entity.type
_entity.pdbx_description
1 polymer ?
#
loop_
_entity_poly.entity_id
_entity_poly.type
_entity_poly.pdbx_seq_one_letter_code
_entity_poly.pdbx_strand_id
1 'polypeptide(L)'
;MGWKSAPMITSPSHSNPRELTIRARNLLSRTMNLGGGTEERKLVESYRFNGWELDINSRSLVSPNGEQYKLPRSEFRAMLHFCENPGKIQSRAELLKKMTGRELKPHDRTVDVTIRRIRKHFESTPDTPEIIATIHGEGYRFCGDLEE
;
A
#
# COMPACT_ATOMS: atom_id res chain seq x y z
N MET A 1 25.81 -44.70 -30.26
CA MET A 1 25.84 -44.28 -28.84
C MET A 1 26.26 -42.82 -28.80
N GLY A 2 25.63 -41.90 -28.09
CA GLY A 2 24.51 -41.98 -27.16
C GLY A 2 23.85 -40.61 -27.06
N TRP A 3 22.57 -40.64 -26.71
CA TRP A 3 21.77 -39.46 -26.39
C TRP A 3 22.12 -38.93 -25.00
N LYS A 4 21.93 -37.62 -24.79
CA LYS A 4 21.36 -36.94 -23.59
C LYS A 4 21.40 -35.43 -23.86
N SER A 5 20.27 -34.78 -24.12
CA SER A 5 19.24 -34.27 -23.17
C SER A 5 19.40 -32.75 -23.01
N ALA A 6 18.33 -32.03 -23.37
CA ALA A 6 18.13 -30.58 -23.27
C ALA A 6 17.79 -30.14 -21.81
N PRO A 7 17.23 -28.94 -21.58
CA PRO A 7 17.86 -27.61 -21.51
C PRO A 7 17.72 -26.99 -20.10
N MET A 8 18.49 -25.95 -19.75
CA MET A 8 18.28 -25.18 -18.52
C MET A 8 17.84 -23.74 -18.80
N ILE A 9 16.58 -23.52 -18.39
CA ILE A 9 15.85 -22.29 -18.08
C ILE A 9 16.74 -21.26 -17.36
N THR A 10 16.71 -19.99 -17.76
CA THR A 10 16.10 -18.89 -16.97
C THR A 10 15.75 -17.72 -17.90
N SER A 11 14.51 -17.24 -17.77
CA SER A 11 13.91 -16.15 -18.56
C SER A 11 14.65 -14.83 -18.33
N PRO A 12 15.05 -14.07 -19.38
CA PRO A 12 15.55 -12.72 -19.17
C PRO A 12 14.38 -11.80 -18.78
N SER A 13 14.59 -11.13 -17.66
CA SER A 13 13.83 -10.01 -17.10
C SER A 13 13.07 -9.23 -18.17
N HIS A 14 11.73 -9.25 -18.10
CA HIS A 14 10.87 -8.35 -18.85
C HIS A 14 11.06 -6.95 -18.23
N SER A 15 12.13 -6.28 -18.67
CA SER A 15 12.27 -4.84 -18.50
C SER A 15 11.15 -4.21 -19.33
N ASN A 16 10.05 -3.82 -18.70
CA ASN A 16 9.04 -2.99 -19.33
C ASN A 16 9.46 -1.53 -19.16
N PRO A 17 9.87 -0.82 -20.23
CA PRO A 17 10.32 0.56 -20.15
C PRO A 17 9.23 1.46 -20.72
N ARG A 18 8.19 1.77 -19.94
CA ARG A 18 7.16 2.77 -20.28
C ARG A 18 6.65 3.38 -18.97
N GLU A 19 7.20 4.52 -18.56
CA GLU A 19 6.64 5.85 -18.90
C GLU A 19 5.44 6.10 -17.97
N LEU A 20 5.67 6.46 -16.70
CA LEU A 20 5.87 7.83 -16.20
C LEU A 20 4.66 8.75 -16.40
N THR A 21 3.53 8.41 -15.81
CA THR A 21 2.45 9.36 -15.52
C THR A 21 1.73 9.03 -14.22
N ILE A 22 2.49 8.95 -13.13
CA ILE A 22 1.93 8.94 -11.77
C ILE A 22 1.08 10.21 -11.58
N ARG A 23 -0.25 10.07 -11.63
CA ARG A 23 -1.17 11.09 -11.11
C ARG A 23 -1.27 10.99 -9.58
N ALA A 24 -0.13 10.94 -8.90
CA ALA A 24 -0.09 11.20 -7.47
C ALA A 24 -0.23 12.71 -7.25
N ARG A 25 -1.46 13.16 -7.04
CA ARG A 25 -1.70 14.40 -6.31
C ARG A 25 -2.40 14.05 -5.00
N ASN A 26 -1.56 13.72 -4.02
CA ASN A 26 -1.90 13.66 -2.60
C ASN A 26 -2.73 14.86 -2.22
N LEU A 27 -3.99 14.63 -1.88
CA LEU A 27 -4.86 15.64 -1.28
C LEU A 27 -5.68 15.07 -0.15
N LEU A 28 -4.98 14.53 0.84
CA LEU A 28 -5.40 14.69 2.23
C LEU A 28 -5.43 16.18 2.61
N SER A 29 -6.52 16.88 2.31
CA SER A 29 -6.93 18.04 3.11
C SER A 29 -8.34 18.49 2.77
N ARG A 30 -9.32 17.97 3.49
CA ARG A 30 -10.12 18.72 4.48
C ARG A 30 -11.47 18.06 4.71
N THR A 31 -11.57 17.35 5.82
CA THR A 31 -12.85 17.27 6.56
C THR A 31 -12.56 17.14 8.05
N MET A 32 -11.75 18.06 8.58
CA MET A 32 -11.68 18.36 10.02
C MET A 32 -10.85 19.62 10.36
N ASN A 33 -10.52 20.49 9.39
CA ASN A 33 -9.86 21.75 9.70
C ASN A 33 -10.58 22.93 9.07
N LEU A 34 -10.99 23.83 9.95
CA LEU A 34 -11.72 25.07 9.72
C LEU A 34 -10.90 26.01 8.80
N GLY A 35 -11.59 26.74 7.93
CA GLY A 35 -11.15 28.05 7.41
C GLY A 35 -10.29 28.06 6.14
N GLY A 36 -10.91 28.45 5.01
CA GLY A 36 -10.27 29.22 3.93
C GLY A 36 -9.48 28.45 2.86
N GLY A 37 -9.74 28.77 1.59
CA GLY A 37 -8.88 28.45 0.43
C GLY A 37 -9.49 27.49 -0.58
N THR A 38 -10.22 28.04 -1.56
CA THR A 38 -10.71 27.38 -2.77
C THR A 38 -9.54 27.06 -3.70
N GLU A 39 -9.20 25.78 -3.86
CA GLU A 39 -8.45 25.29 -5.01
C GLU A 39 -9.11 23.98 -5.47
N GLU A 40 -9.63 23.99 -6.69
CA GLU A 40 -10.26 22.85 -7.37
C GLU A 40 -9.22 21.75 -7.57
N ARG A 41 -9.29 20.79 -6.66
CA ARG A 41 -8.28 19.79 -6.44
C ARG A 41 -8.87 18.44 -6.85
N LYS A 42 -8.48 17.96 -8.04
CA LYS A 42 -8.92 16.68 -8.61
C LYS A 42 -8.86 15.59 -7.53
N LEU A 43 -10.01 14.96 -7.26
CA LEU A 43 -10.16 13.90 -6.26
C LEU A 43 -9.45 12.64 -6.78
N VAL A 44 -8.53 12.09 -6.00
CA VAL A 44 -8.02 10.73 -6.27
C VAL A 44 -9.13 9.76 -5.87
N GLU A 45 -9.54 8.89 -6.79
CA GLU A 45 -10.64 7.96 -6.60
C GLU A 45 -10.15 6.58 -6.12
N SER A 46 -8.97 6.15 -6.60
CA SER A 46 -8.32 4.89 -6.20
C SER A 46 -6.79 4.94 -6.35
N TYR A 47 -6.09 4.01 -5.69
CA TYR A 47 -4.66 3.72 -5.90
C TYR A 47 -4.47 2.29 -6.37
N ARG A 48 -3.72 2.07 -7.45
CA ARG A 48 -3.39 0.72 -7.93
C ARG A 48 -1.94 0.36 -7.61
N PHE A 49 -1.68 -0.89 -7.26
CA PHE A 49 -0.34 -1.41 -7.01
C PHE A 49 -0.29 -2.93 -7.09
N ASN A 50 0.66 -3.50 -7.83
CA ASN A 50 0.90 -4.96 -7.89
C ASN A 50 -0.38 -5.75 -8.20
N GLY A 51 -1.25 -5.22 -9.07
CA GLY A 51 -2.56 -5.77 -9.41
C GLY A 51 -3.66 -5.55 -8.35
N TRP A 52 -3.34 -4.94 -7.21
CA TRP A 52 -4.29 -4.53 -6.19
C TRP A 52 -4.81 -3.13 -6.44
N GLU A 53 -6.05 -2.85 -6.02
CA GLU A 53 -6.64 -1.52 -6.10
C GLU A 53 -7.25 -1.11 -4.76
N LEU A 54 -6.81 0.02 -4.21
CA LEU A 54 -7.38 0.65 -3.02
C LEU A 54 -8.38 1.72 -3.45
N ASP A 55 -9.67 1.42 -3.34
CA ASP A 55 -10.77 2.34 -3.63
C ASP A 55 -11.04 3.26 -2.43
N ILE A 56 -10.95 4.58 -2.66
CA ILE A 56 -11.04 5.59 -1.59
C ILE A 56 -12.49 5.84 -1.18
N ASN A 57 -13.41 5.78 -2.13
CA ASN A 57 -14.84 6.03 -1.91
C ASN A 57 -15.48 4.94 -1.06
N SER A 58 -15.25 3.69 -1.42
CA SER A 58 -15.78 2.49 -0.76
C SER A 58 -14.92 2.04 0.41
N ARG A 59 -13.68 2.55 0.52
CA ARG A 59 -12.67 2.14 1.51
C ARG A 59 -12.40 0.64 1.46
N SER A 60 -12.25 0.15 0.24
CA SER A 60 -12.11 -1.26 -0.06
C SER A 60 -10.80 -1.51 -0.78
N LEU A 61 -10.26 -2.70 -0.56
CA LEU A 61 -9.11 -3.22 -1.26
C LEU A 61 -9.60 -4.30 -2.24
N VAL A 62 -9.31 -4.16 -3.52
CA VAL A 62 -9.66 -5.11 -4.57
C VAL A 62 -8.41 -5.89 -4.93
N SER A 63 -8.50 -7.22 -4.91
CA SER A 63 -7.43 -8.12 -5.33
C SER A 63 -7.28 -8.16 -6.86
N PRO A 64 -6.12 -8.63 -7.37
CA PRO A 64 -5.94 -8.88 -8.80
C PRO A 64 -6.93 -9.92 -9.37
N ASN A 65 -7.55 -10.74 -8.52
CA ASN A 65 -8.60 -11.68 -8.91
C ASN A 65 -10.00 -11.05 -8.95
N GLY A 66 -10.12 -9.75 -8.66
CA GLY A 66 -11.39 -9.01 -8.62
C GLY A 66 -12.18 -9.15 -7.32
N GLU A 67 -11.66 -9.84 -6.30
CA GLU A 67 -12.31 -9.97 -5.00
C GLU A 67 -12.14 -8.69 -4.18
N GLN A 68 -13.25 -8.15 -3.65
CA GLN A 68 -13.26 -6.92 -2.88
C GLN A 68 -13.29 -7.18 -1.36
N TYR A 69 -12.32 -6.62 -0.64
CA TYR A 69 -12.22 -6.64 0.81
C TYR A 69 -12.53 -5.26 1.39
N LYS A 70 -13.56 -5.17 2.24
CA LYS A 70 -13.83 -3.93 2.99
C LYS A 70 -12.80 -3.75 4.10
N LEU A 71 -12.08 -2.64 4.07
CA LEU A 71 -11.05 -2.36 5.08
C LEU A 71 -11.66 -1.64 6.29
N PRO A 72 -11.39 -2.10 7.51
CA PRO A 72 -11.66 -1.33 8.72
C PRO A 72 -10.95 0.03 8.69
N ARG A 73 -11.52 1.02 9.39
CA ARG A 73 -11.03 2.42 9.38
C ARG A 73 -9.51 2.53 9.60
N SER A 74 -8.96 1.79 10.55
CA SER A 74 -7.52 1.84 10.85
C SER A 74 -6.67 1.24 9.72
N GLU A 75 -7.12 0.13 9.12
CA GLU A 75 -6.43 -0.54 8.00
C GLU A 75 -6.45 0.35 6.75
N PHE A 76 -7.62 0.90 6.42
CA PHE A 76 -7.77 1.84 5.32
C PHE A 76 -6.87 3.06 5.48
N ARG A 77 -6.87 3.70 6.66
CA ARG A 77 -6.03 4.89 6.90
C ARG A 77 -4.54 4.58 6.84
N ALA A 78 -4.13 3.39 7.27
CA ALA A 78 -2.76 2.93 7.13
C ALA A 78 -2.37 2.76 5.65
N MET A 79 -3.20 2.03 4.90
CA MET A 79 -2.99 1.77 3.47
C MET A 79 -2.97 3.05 2.65
N LEU A 80 -3.92 3.96 2.90
CA LEU A 80 -3.96 5.27 2.28
C LEU A 80 -2.65 6.04 2.56
N HIS A 81 -2.25 6.12 3.83
CA HIS A 81 -1.02 6.84 4.21
C HIS A 81 0.24 6.23 3.57
N PHE A 82 0.29 4.91 3.41
CA PHE A 82 1.35 4.21 2.70
C PHE A 82 1.36 4.53 1.20
N CYS A 83 0.19 4.49 0.53
CA CYS A 83 0.06 4.80 -0.89
C CYS A 83 0.39 6.27 -1.18
N GLU A 84 0.09 7.18 -0.27
CA GLU A 84 0.46 8.60 -0.37
C GLU A 84 1.94 8.85 -0.10
N ASN A 85 2.65 7.91 0.53
CA ASN A 85 4.05 8.01 0.91
C ASN A 85 4.84 6.76 0.49
N PRO A 86 4.82 6.39 -0.81
CA PRO A 86 5.45 5.17 -1.28
C PRO A 86 6.97 5.21 -1.03
N GLY A 87 7.55 4.06 -0.65
CA GLY A 87 8.98 3.91 -0.39
C GLY A 87 9.50 4.59 0.88
N LYS A 88 8.72 5.45 1.55
CA LYS A 88 9.13 6.12 2.79
C LYS A 88 8.93 5.20 4.01
N ILE A 89 9.88 5.25 4.94
CA ILE A 89 9.73 4.59 6.24
C ILE A 89 8.71 5.38 7.07
N GLN A 90 7.72 4.67 7.59
CA GLN A 90 6.69 5.20 8.47
C GLN A 90 6.90 4.63 9.86
N SER A 91 7.19 5.51 10.83
CA SER A 91 7.39 5.09 12.21
C SER A 91 6.08 4.62 12.85
N ARG A 92 6.19 3.76 13.86
CA ARG A 92 5.03 3.26 14.63
C ARG A 92 4.19 4.40 15.21
N ALA A 93 4.85 5.42 15.74
CA ALA A 93 4.16 6.59 16.31
C ALA A 93 3.36 7.36 15.25
N GLU A 94 3.94 7.58 14.06
CA GLU A 94 3.27 8.27 12.96
C GLU A 94 2.10 7.46 12.42
N LEU A 95 2.29 6.16 12.19
CA LEU A 95 1.23 5.27 11.74
C LEU A 95 0.08 5.25 12.73
N LEU A 96 0.34 5.13 14.04
CA LEU A 96 -0.72 5.13 15.04
C LEU A 96 -1.49 6.45 15.04
N LYS A 97 -0.78 7.57 14.99
CA LYS A 97 -1.39 8.90 14.92
C LYS A 97 -2.23 9.07 13.66
N LYS A 98 -1.77 8.55 12.52
CA LYS A 98 -2.51 8.58 11.24
C LYS A 98 -3.70 7.63 11.23
N MET A 99 -3.63 6.47 11.86
CA MET A 99 -4.73 5.50 11.93
C MET A 99 -5.83 5.93 12.91
N THR A 100 -5.44 6.42 14.09
CA THR A 100 -6.34 6.58 15.24
C THR A 100 -6.43 8.01 15.78
N GLY A 101 -5.46 8.87 15.47
CA GLY A 101 -5.38 10.24 16.01
C GLY A 101 -4.72 10.34 17.38
N ARG A 102 -4.27 9.22 17.97
CA ARG A 102 -3.69 9.18 19.31
C ARG A 102 -2.17 8.97 19.27
N GLU A 103 -1.51 9.26 20.39
CA GLU A 103 -0.08 9.05 20.57
C GLU A 103 0.25 7.60 20.97
N LEU A 104 1.45 7.16 20.59
CA LEU A 104 1.94 5.82 20.89
C LEU A 104 2.28 5.68 22.37
N LYS A 105 1.64 4.72 23.04
CA LYS A 105 1.94 4.36 24.42
C LYS A 105 2.99 3.23 24.48
N PRO A 106 3.77 3.13 25.57
CA PRO A 106 4.61 1.95 25.80
C PRO A 106 3.75 0.68 25.74
N HIS A 107 4.25 -0.35 25.06
CA HIS A 107 3.58 -1.63 24.79
C HIS A 107 2.37 -1.60 23.84
N ASP A 108 2.08 -0.49 23.17
CA ASP A 108 0.99 -0.44 22.19
C ASP A 108 1.31 -1.29 20.94
N ARG A 109 0.53 -2.35 20.74
CA ARG A 109 0.66 -3.28 19.61
C ARG A 109 -0.31 -2.98 18.46
N THR A 110 -1.08 -1.90 18.53
CA THR A 110 -2.14 -1.60 17.56
C THR A 110 -1.59 -1.52 16.14
N VAL A 111 -0.46 -0.84 15.94
CA VAL A 111 0.18 -0.74 14.62
C VAL A 111 0.54 -2.12 14.09
N ASP A 112 1.23 -2.94 14.90
CA ASP A 112 1.69 -4.26 14.49
C ASP A 112 0.51 -5.19 14.14
N VAL A 113 -0.56 -5.14 14.93
CA VAL A 113 -1.81 -5.87 14.67
C VAL A 113 -2.46 -5.39 13.37
N THR A 114 -2.52 -4.07 13.13
CA THR A 114 -3.06 -3.50 11.89
C THR A 114 -2.23 -3.93 10.68
N ILE A 115 -0.89 -3.84 10.74
CA ILE A 115 -0.01 -4.29 9.64
C ILE A 115 -0.19 -5.78 9.38
N ARG A 116 -0.28 -6.61 10.42
CA ARG A 116 -0.52 -8.05 10.27
C ARG A 116 -1.85 -8.36 9.57
N ARG A 117 -2.92 -7.63 9.90
CA ARG A 117 -4.23 -7.79 9.24
C ARG A 117 -4.18 -7.38 7.77
N ILE A 118 -3.51 -6.27 7.49
CA ILE A 118 -3.30 -5.79 6.12
C ILE A 118 -2.55 -6.84 5.29
N ARG A 119 -1.43 -7.36 5.82
CA ARG A 119 -0.64 -8.41 5.15
C ARG A 119 -1.46 -9.66 4.83
N LYS A 120 -2.36 -10.06 5.73
CA LYS A 120 -3.23 -11.22 5.51
C LYS A 120 -4.11 -11.10 4.25
N HIS A 121 -4.54 -9.89 3.90
CA HIS A 121 -5.28 -9.66 2.65
C HIS A 121 -4.40 -9.98 1.44
N PHE A 122 -3.13 -9.55 1.47
CA PHE A 122 -2.15 -9.81 0.40
C PHE A 122 -1.68 -11.27 0.33
N GLU A 123 -1.43 -11.89 1.48
CA GLU A 123 -1.02 -13.30 1.59
C GLU A 123 -2.07 -14.28 1.03
N SER A 124 -3.34 -13.86 0.94
CA SER A 124 -4.41 -14.66 0.36
C SER A 124 -4.28 -14.82 -1.16
N THR A 125 -3.45 -13.99 -1.82
CA THR A 125 -3.21 -14.06 -3.26
C THR A 125 -1.80 -14.63 -3.53
N PRO A 126 -1.69 -15.78 -4.21
CA PRO A 126 -0.39 -16.36 -4.54
C PRO A 126 0.41 -15.42 -5.45
N ASP A 127 1.74 -15.45 -5.32
CA ASP A 127 2.69 -14.62 -6.09
C ASP A 127 2.69 -13.11 -5.75
N THR A 128 1.98 -12.67 -4.71
CA THR A 128 2.01 -11.26 -4.30
C THR A 128 3.36 -10.90 -3.66
N PRO A 129 4.09 -9.90 -4.17
CA PRO A 129 5.34 -9.45 -3.56
C PRO A 129 5.12 -8.81 -2.18
N GLU A 130 6.20 -8.63 -1.41
CA GLU A 130 6.09 -7.99 -0.09
C GLU A 130 5.65 -6.51 -0.22
N ILE A 131 4.36 -6.26 -0.04
CA ILE A 131 3.78 -4.91 -0.17
C ILE A 131 4.17 -3.98 0.99
N ILE A 132 4.37 -4.54 2.19
CA ILE A 132 4.77 -3.78 3.38
C ILE A 132 5.97 -4.47 4.02
N ALA A 133 7.12 -3.82 3.99
CA ALA A 133 8.36 -4.29 4.61
C ALA A 133 8.47 -3.80 6.07
N THR A 134 9.02 -4.65 6.95
CA THR A 134 9.35 -4.26 8.33
C THR A 134 10.79 -3.77 8.40
N ILE A 135 10.98 -2.53 8.83
CA ILE A 135 12.32 -1.99 9.11
C ILE A 135 12.55 -2.01 10.62
N HIS A 136 13.47 -2.87 11.06
CA HIS A 136 13.75 -3.11 12.48
C HIS A 136 14.19 -1.81 13.16
N GLY A 137 13.63 -1.52 14.33
CA GLY A 137 13.90 -0.28 15.07
C GLY A 137 13.18 0.97 14.55
N GLU A 138 12.91 1.05 13.24
CA GLU A 138 12.40 2.31 12.62
C GLU A 138 10.89 2.30 12.38
N GLY A 139 10.33 1.21 11.84
CA GLY A 139 8.92 1.16 11.48
C GLY A 139 8.60 0.24 10.30
N TYR A 140 7.75 0.71 9.40
CA TYR A 140 7.29 -0.05 8.24
C TYR A 140 7.42 0.78 6.97
N ARG A 141 7.67 0.14 5.84
CA ARG A 141 7.79 0.79 4.54
C ARG A 141 6.80 0.17 3.56
N PHE A 142 6.15 1.01 2.77
CA PHE A 142 5.40 0.54 1.61
C PHE A 142 6.35 0.24 0.46
N CYS A 143 6.36 -1.01 0.02
CA CYS A 143 7.20 -1.54 -1.03
C CYS A 143 6.39 -1.97 -2.27
N GLY A 144 5.07 -1.74 -2.27
CA GLY A 144 4.27 -1.93 -3.46
C GLY A 144 4.69 -0.98 -4.57
N ASP A 145 4.94 -1.54 -5.75
CA ASP A 145 4.99 -0.81 -7.02
C ASP A 145 3.62 -0.18 -7.31
N LEU A 146 3.51 1.14 -7.16
CA LEU A 146 2.28 1.88 -7.48
C LEU A 146 2.14 1.96 -9.00
N GLU A 147 1.03 1.43 -9.49
CA GLU A 147 0.65 1.45 -10.90
C GLU A 147 -0.19 2.69 -11.21
N GLU A 148 -0.14 3.13 -12.46
CA GLU A 148 -0.84 4.33 -12.96
C GLU A 148 -2.34 4.11 -13.24
#